data_AF-M1B7U3-F1
#
_entry.id   AF-M1B7U3-F1
#
_cell.length_a   1.000
_cell.length_b   1.000
_cell.length_c   1.000
_cell.angle_alpha   90.00
_cell.angle_beta   90.00
_cell.angle_gamma   90.00
#
_symmetry.space_group_name_H-M   'P 1'
#
loop_
_entity.id
_entity.type
_entity.pdbx_description
1 polymer ?
#
loop_
_entity_poly.entity_id
_entity_poly.type
_entity_poly.pdbx_seq_one_letter_code
_entity_poly.pdbx_strand_id
1 'polypeptide(L)' 'IGMIAEARTCESQSRRFKGLCFSKSNCGSVCHTEGFSGGHCRGFRRRCFCTRHC' A
#
# COMPACT_ATOMS: atom_id res chain seq x y z
N ILE A 1 -29.36 2.21 12.02
CA ILE A 1 -28.19 1.33 11.73
C ILE A 1 -27.08 2.21 11.16
N GLY A 2 -25.93 2.29 11.81
CA GLY A 2 -24.86 3.20 11.41
C GLY A 2 -24.15 2.68 10.16
N MET A 3 -24.06 3.50 9.11
CA MET A 3 -23.12 3.24 8.03
C MET A 3 -21.70 3.35 8.60
N ILE A 4 -20.96 2.25 8.64
CA ILE A 4 -19.51 2.32 8.79
C ILE A 4 -19.05 3.03 7.52
N ALA A 5 -18.72 4.32 7.61
CA ALA A 5 -18.00 4.96 6.52
C ALA A 5 -16.66 4.25 6.45
N GLU A 6 -16.46 3.35 5.48
CA GLU A 6 -15.12 2.88 5.17
C GLU A 6 -14.29 4.14 4.90
N ALA A 7 -13.32 4.41 5.80
CA ALA A 7 -12.33 5.44 5.54
C ALA A 7 -11.79 5.18 4.14
N ARG A 8 -11.81 6.19 3.27
CA ARG A 8 -11.40 5.96 1.89
C ARG A 8 -9.94 5.56 1.95
N THR A 9 -9.61 4.46 1.30
CA THR A 9 -8.21 4.04 1.25
C THR A 9 -7.59 4.66 0.01
N CYS A 10 -6.63 5.56 0.21
CA CYS A 10 -5.85 6.11 -0.88
C CYS A 10 -4.68 5.16 -1.17
N GLU A 11 -4.52 4.79 -2.43
CA GLU A 11 -3.39 4.00 -2.93
C GLU A 11 -2.41 4.87 -3.74
N SER A 12 -1.12 4.66 -3.52
CA SER A 12 -0.05 5.31 -4.28
C SER A 12 1.07 4.32 -4.55
N GLN A 13 1.67 4.35 -5.75
CA GLN A 13 2.83 3.51 -6.03
C GLN A 13 4.01 3.92 -5.11
N SER A 14 4.65 2.95 -4.47
CA SER A 14 5.85 3.20 -3.67
C SER A 14 6.99 3.75 -4.55
N ARG A 15 7.66 4.80 -4.10
CA ARG A 15 8.84 5.38 -4.76
C ARG A 15 10.14 4.75 -4.25
N ARG A 16 10.10 4.21 -3.03
CA ARG A 16 11.24 3.55 -2.38
C ARG A 16 11.36 2.07 -2.74
N PHE A 17 10.25 1.40 -3.03
CA PHE A 17 10.25 -0.03 -3.37
C PHE A 17 10.83 -0.26 -4.77
N LYS A 18 11.88 -1.08 -4.85
CA LYS A 18 12.56 -1.43 -6.10
C LYS A 18 12.37 -2.91 -6.43
N GLY A 19 12.13 -3.20 -7.71
CA GLY A 19 11.98 -4.56 -8.21
C GLY A 19 10.54 -5.10 -8.11
N LEU A 20 10.44 -6.42 -8.21
CA LEU A 20 9.17 -7.15 -8.17
C LEU A 20 8.75 -7.39 -6.71
N CYS A 21 7.48 -7.11 -6.44
CA CYS A 21 6.84 -7.25 -5.15
C CYS A 21 6.39 -8.71 -4.96
N PHE A 22 7.22 -9.47 -4.24
CA PHE A 22 6.92 -10.86 -3.86
C PHE A 22 6.29 -10.98 -2.48
N SER A 23 6.49 -9.96 -1.63
CA SER A 23 6.02 -9.95 -0.25
C SER A 23 5.28 -8.66 0.06
N LYS A 24 3.99 -8.80 0.41
CA LYS A 24 3.16 -7.69 0.88
C LYS A 24 3.72 -7.06 2.16
N SER A 25 4.33 -7.86 3.04
CA SER A 25 4.92 -7.38 4.29
C SER A 25 6.11 -6.47 4.03
N ASN A 26 6.98 -6.85 3.08
CA ASN A 26 8.12 -6.00 2.69
C ASN A 26 7.65 -4.70 2.04
N CYS A 27 6.65 -4.77 1.15
CA CYS A 27 6.00 -3.59 0.58
C CYS A 27 5.41 -2.69 1.67
N GLY A 28 4.66 -3.24 2.62
CA GLY A 28 4.09 -2.52 3.76
C GLY A 28 5.17 -1.85 4.61
N SER A 29 6.25 -2.54 4.96
CA SER A 29 7.38 -1.95 5.71
C SER A 29 8.00 -0.75 4.99
N VAL A 30 8.21 -0.84 3.67
CA VAL A 30 8.69 0.30 2.88
C VAL A 30 7.67 1.44 2.86
N CYS A 31 6.39 1.13 2.67
CA CYS A 31 5.31 2.10 2.69
C CYS A 31 5.19 2.83 4.04
N HIS A 32 5.43 2.14 5.15
CA HIS A 32 5.49 2.78 6.47
C HIS A 32 6.59 3.84 6.55
N THR A 33 7.76 3.59 5.95
CA THR A 33 8.83 4.60 5.86
C THR A 33 8.50 5.77 4.92
N GLU A 34 7.51 5.59 4.03
CA GLU A 34 6.99 6.64 3.15
C GLU A 34 5.80 7.41 3.76
N GLY A 35 5.41 7.08 5.01
CA GLY A 35 4.30 7.73 5.71
C GLY A 35 2.93 7.15 5.40
N PHE A 36 2.87 5.93 4.86
CA PHE A 36 1.62 5.21 4.61
C PHE A 36 1.33 4.21 5.75
N SER A 37 0.06 3.85 5.90
CA SER A 37 -0.40 2.94 6.95
C SER A 37 -0.26 1.46 6.57
N GLY A 38 0.00 1.17 5.29
CA GLY A 38 0.21 -0.19 4.81
C GLY A 38 0.61 -0.21 3.34
N GLY A 39 0.64 -1.42 2.75
CA GLY A 39 0.90 -1.59 1.33
C GLY A 39 0.67 -3.02 0.86
N HIS A 40 0.44 -3.17 -0.44
CA HIS A 40 0.25 -4.47 -1.07
C HIS A 40 0.89 -4.55 -2.47
N CYS A 41 1.18 -5.76 -2.90
CA CYS A 41 1.64 -6.02 -4.26
C CYS A 41 0.44 -6.06 -5.21
N ARG A 42 0.52 -5.38 -6.36
CA ARG A 42 -0.54 -5.36 -7.38
C ARG A 42 0.01 -5.54 -8.79
N GLY A 43 -0.77 -6.22 -9.63
CA GLY A 43 -0.59 -6.34 -11.08
C GLY A 43 0.46 -7.37 -11.53
N PHE A 44 0.54 -7.56 -12.84
CA PHE A 44 1.45 -8.53 -13.47
C PHE A 44 2.93 -8.20 -13.25
N ARG A 45 3.27 -6.90 -13.26
CA ARG A 45 4.62 -6.41 -12.95
C ARG A 45 4.93 -6.42 -11.45
N ARG A 46 4.05 -7.00 -10.62
CA ARG A 46 4.16 -7.07 -9.15
C ARG A 46 4.70 -5.77 -8.57
N ARG A 47 3.99 -4.65 -8.72
CA ARG A 47 4.44 -3.37 -8.15
C ARG A 47 3.91 -3.22 -6.73
N CYS A 48 4.68 -2.56 -5.87
CA CYS A 48 4.25 -2.22 -4.53
C CYS A 48 3.40 -0.94 -4.56
N PHE A 49 2.19 -1.02 -4.01
CA PHE A 49 1.29 0.09 -3.80
C PHE A 49 1.08 0.30 -2.30
N CYS A 50 1.35 1.51 -1.84
CA CYS A 50 1.16 1.93 -0.47
C CYS A 50 -0.26 2.42 -0.26
N THR A 51 -0.84 2.07 0.89
CA THR A 51 -2.20 2.40 1.27
C THR A 51 -2.20 3.23 2.55
N ARG A 52 -3.07 4.25 2.60
CA ARG A 52 -3.32 5.04 3.81
C ARG A 52 -4.78 5.45 3.86
N HIS A 53 -5.28 5.74 5.05
CA HIS A 53 -6.60 6.36 5.19
C HIS A 53 -6.60 7.80 4.67
N CYS A 54 -7.64 8.10 3.90
CA CYS A 54 -8.10 9.38 3.41
C CYS A 54 -9.65 9.33 3.34
#